data_AF-A0A926CMA6-F1
#
_entry.id   AF-A0A926CMA6-F1
#
_cell.length_a   1.000
_cell.length_b   1.000
_cell.length_c   1.000
_cell.angle_alpha   90.00
_cell.angle_beta   90.00
_cell.angle_gamma   90.00
#
_symmetry.space_group_name_H-M   'P 1'
#
loop_
_entity.id
_entity.type
_entity.pdbx_description
1 polymer ?
#
loop_
_entity_poly.entity_id
_entity_poly.type
_entity_poly.pdbx_seq_one_letter_code
_entity_poly.pdbx_strand_id
1 'polypeptide(L)'
;MKPNHKIIFFKVLDVRYPTVRMGMAGSDPRHLAPNYSCAITILRTDSGLEGRSLVFTAGDGTQIQKVAIEALQRFVVGRDLQDFIEEPGLFSQALAEHHQLRWLALGTYR
;
A
#
# COMPACT_ATOMS: atom_id res chain seq x y z
N MET A 1 29.41 -6.32 10.46
CA MET A 1 28.25 -7.10 9.98
C MET A 1 27.11 -6.12 9.84
N LYS A 2 26.48 -5.98 8.67
CA LYS A 2 25.32 -5.08 8.53
C LYS A 2 24.17 -5.63 9.40
N PRO A 3 23.44 -4.80 10.16
CA PRO A 3 22.29 -5.27 10.92
C PRO A 3 21.24 -5.84 9.95
N ASN A 4 20.78 -7.05 10.25
CA ASN A 4 19.75 -7.75 9.48
C ASN A 4 18.38 -7.24 9.96
N HIS A 5 17.59 -6.72 9.03
CA HIS A 5 16.28 -6.12 9.26
C HIS A 5 15.28 -6.79 8.32
N LYS A 6 15.17 -8.11 8.44
CA LYS A 6 14.36 -8.92 7.55
C LYS A 6 12.89 -8.69 7.83
N ILE A 7 12.11 -8.40 6.79
CA ILE A 7 10.66 -8.22 6.91
C ILE A 7 9.99 -9.56 7.17
N ILE A 8 9.38 -9.74 8.34
CA ILE A 8 8.75 -11.01 8.77
C ILE A 8 7.24 -10.90 8.93
N PHE A 9 6.70 -9.69 8.95
CA PHE A 9 5.28 -9.44 9.16
C PHE A 9 4.75 -8.47 8.11
N PHE A 10 3.52 -8.74 7.65
CA PHE A 10 2.79 -7.92 6.70
C PHE A 10 1.31 -7.93 7.09
N LYS A 11 0.68 -6.76 7.13
CA LYS A 11 -0.76 -6.62 7.34
C LYS A 11 -1.30 -5.40 6.62
N VAL A 12 -2.53 -5.49 6.13
CA VAL A 12 -3.25 -4.35 5.57
C VAL A 12 -4.55 -4.13 6.34
N LEU A 13 -4.78 -2.90 6.77
CA LEU A 13 -6.01 -2.47 7.45
C LEU A 13 -6.88 -1.69 6.47
N ASP A 14 -8.19 -1.97 6.43
CA ASP A 14 -9.18 -1.09 5.80
C ASP A 14 -9.74 -0.18 6.91
N VAL A 15 -9.43 1.10 6.83
CA VAL A 15 -9.85 2.11 7.82
C VAL A 15 -10.73 3.14 7.11
N ARG A 16 -11.91 3.42 7.67
CA ARG A 16 -12.89 4.34 7.07
C ARG A 16 -13.35 5.36 8.10
N TYR A 17 -13.35 6.62 7.71
CA TYR A 17 -13.80 7.73 8.53
C TYR A 17 -15.12 8.28 7.97
N PRO A 18 -16.15 8.51 8.83
CA PRO A 18 -17.50 8.84 8.39
C PRO A 18 -17.66 10.32 8.04
N THR A 19 -16.83 10.87 7.14
CA THR A 19 -16.79 12.30 6.77
C THR A 19 -18.14 12.85 6.28
N VAL A 20 -18.97 12.01 5.64
CA VAL A 20 -20.35 12.37 5.26
C VAL A 20 -21.19 12.76 6.48
N ARG A 21 -21.16 11.94 7.53
CA ARG A 21 -21.93 12.18 8.78
C ARG A 21 -21.41 13.37 9.58
N MET A 22 -20.20 13.83 9.26
CA MET A 22 -19.52 14.94 9.94
C MET A 22 -19.65 16.28 9.20
N GLY A 23 -20.67 16.41 8.34
CA GLY A 23 -20.95 17.64 7.61
C GLY A 23 -20.38 17.66 6.19
N MET A 24 -20.35 16.51 5.52
CA MET A 24 -19.98 16.40 4.09
C MET A 24 -18.54 16.87 3.80
N ALA A 25 -17.60 16.66 4.74
CA ALA A 25 -16.22 17.07 4.55
C ALA A 25 -15.60 16.39 3.32
N GLY A 26 -15.01 17.20 2.44
CA GLY A 26 -14.36 16.72 1.20
C GLY A 26 -15.28 16.57 -0.02
N SER A 27 -16.57 16.91 0.09
CA SER A 27 -17.47 16.86 -1.05
C SER A 27 -17.06 17.83 -2.16
N ASP A 28 -17.16 17.38 -3.40
CA ASP A 28 -16.92 18.18 -4.61
C ASP A 28 -17.97 17.84 -5.71
N PRO A 29 -18.02 18.57 -6.84
CA PRO A 29 -19.01 18.30 -7.91
C PRO A 29 -18.95 16.90 -8.54
N ARG A 30 -17.88 16.15 -8.32
CA ARG A 30 -17.63 14.78 -8.82
C ARG A 30 -17.76 13.74 -7.71
N HIS A 31 -17.37 14.07 -6.49
CA HIS A 31 -17.45 13.20 -5.31
C HIS A 31 -18.37 13.84 -4.27
N LEU A 32 -19.67 13.63 -4.42
CA LEU A 32 -20.68 14.32 -3.62
C LEU A 32 -20.69 13.90 -2.15
N ALA A 33 -20.41 12.64 -1.83
CA ALA A 33 -20.50 12.10 -0.47
C ALA A 33 -19.33 11.15 -0.14
N PRO A 34 -18.09 11.67 -0.08
CA PRO A 34 -16.92 10.84 0.18
C PRO A 34 -16.85 10.44 1.66
N ASN A 35 -16.52 9.18 1.94
CA ASN A 35 -16.08 8.73 3.25
C ASN A 35 -14.58 8.50 3.20
N TYR A 36 -13.80 9.45 3.71
CA TYR A 36 -12.34 9.35 3.67
C TYR A 36 -11.87 8.04 4.28
N SER A 37 -11.19 7.25 3.48
CA SER A 37 -10.83 5.88 3.81
C SER A 37 -9.40 5.62 3.39
N CYS A 38 -8.75 4.64 3.99
CA CYS A 38 -7.42 4.23 3.58
C CYS A 38 -7.18 2.74 3.79
N ALA A 39 -6.37 2.18 2.89
CA ALA A 39 -5.73 0.90 3.11
C ALA A 39 -4.36 1.16 3.75
N ILE A 40 -4.18 0.80 5.02
CA ILE A 40 -2.93 1.01 5.77
C ILE A 40 -2.09 -0.26 5.73
N THR A 41 -0.91 -0.19 5.12
CA THR A 41 0.08 -1.28 5.11
C THR A 41 0.99 -1.16 6.33
N ILE A 42 1.18 -2.27 7.02
CA ILE A 42 2.07 -2.40 8.18
C ILE A 42 3.08 -3.50 7.88
N LEU A 43 4.36 -3.17 7.97
CA LEU A 43 5.48 -4.09 7.87
C LEU A 43 6.21 -4.14 9.21
N ARG A 44 6.70 -5.33 9.63
CA ARG A 44 7.65 -5.42 10.75
C ARG A 44 8.84 -6.28 10.40
N THR A 45 9.99 -5.86 10.90
CA THR A 45 11.24 -6.61 10.79
C THR A 45 11.44 -7.54 11.99
N ASP A 46 12.31 -8.52 11.84
CA ASP A 46 12.78 -9.39 12.93
C ASP A 46 13.50 -8.63 14.05
N SER A 47 14.11 -7.49 13.74
CA SER A 47 14.71 -6.57 14.70
C SER A 47 13.69 -5.69 15.45
N GLY A 48 12.39 -5.82 15.17
CA GLY A 48 11.32 -5.05 15.83
C GLY A 48 11.03 -3.66 15.24
N LEU A 49 11.62 -3.28 14.10
CA LEU A 49 11.23 -2.04 13.41
C LEU A 49 9.85 -2.21 12.79
N GLU A 50 9.03 -1.16 12.81
CA GLU A 50 7.71 -1.13 12.19
C GLU A 50 7.63 0.01 11.17
N GLY A 51 7.28 -0.34 9.93
CA GLY A 51 7.00 0.62 8.86
C GLY A 51 5.50 0.67 8.58
N ARG A 52 4.97 1.88 8.40
CA ARG A 52 3.57 2.10 8.03
C ARG A 52 3.45 2.99 6.80
N SER A 53 2.53 2.64 5.91
CA SER A 53 2.14 3.44 4.75
C SER A 53 0.64 3.36 4.55
N LEU A 54 0.08 4.26 3.76
CA LEU A 54 -1.35 4.25 3.44
C LEU A 54 -1.61 4.59 1.97
N VAL A 55 -2.66 3.99 1.42
CA VAL A 55 -3.30 4.40 0.17
C VAL A 55 -4.64 5.04 0.50
N PHE A 56 -4.79 6.31 0.16
CA PHE A 56 -6.03 7.06 0.38
C PHE A 56 -7.10 6.69 -0.67
N THR A 57 -8.35 6.65 -0.22
CA THR A 57 -9.55 6.37 -1.02
C THR A 57 -10.74 7.14 -0.45
N ALA A 58 -11.84 7.24 -1.19
CA ALA A 58 -13.02 8.02 -0.81
C ALA A 58 -14.22 7.17 -0.33
N GLY A 59 -13.99 5.92 0.10
CA GLY A 59 -15.04 5.06 0.65
C GLY A 59 -15.06 3.69 -0.02
N ASP A 60 -16.12 3.39 -0.78
CA ASP A 60 -16.19 2.11 -1.47
C ASP A 60 -15.03 1.94 -2.47
N GLY A 61 -14.47 0.73 -2.48
CA GLY A 61 -13.24 0.42 -3.21
C GLY A 61 -12.01 0.30 -2.31
N THR A 62 -12.04 0.80 -1.07
CA THR A 62 -10.94 0.57 -0.11
C THR A 62 -10.68 -0.92 0.12
N GLN A 63 -11.73 -1.75 0.14
CA GLN A 63 -11.61 -3.20 0.27
C GLN A 63 -10.88 -3.84 -0.92
N ILE A 64 -11.04 -3.27 -2.12
CA ILE A 64 -10.34 -3.73 -3.33
C ILE A 64 -8.86 -3.34 -3.25
N GLN A 65 -8.58 -2.10 -2.84
CA GLN A 65 -7.21 -1.63 -2.61
C GLN A 65 -6.50 -2.48 -1.55
N LYS A 66 -7.18 -2.81 -0.45
CA LYS A 66 -6.65 -3.71 0.59
C LYS A 66 -6.19 -5.04 -0.02
N VAL A 67 -7.07 -5.73 -0.74
CA VAL A 67 -6.76 -7.05 -1.34
C VAL A 67 -5.63 -6.94 -2.36
N ALA A 68 -5.60 -5.88 -3.16
CA ALA A 68 -4.51 -5.64 -4.12
C ALA A 68 -3.16 -5.49 -3.42
N ILE A 69 -3.10 -4.76 -2.31
CA ILE A 69 -1.88 -4.60 -1.50
C ILE A 69 -1.50 -5.93 -0.82
N GLU A 70 -2.47 -6.67 -0.29
CA GLU A 70 -2.24 -8.00 0.30
C GLU A 70 -1.60 -8.98 -0.71
N ALA A 71 -2.01 -8.91 -1.98
CA ALA A 71 -1.40 -9.72 -3.04
C ALA A 71 0.10 -9.39 -3.27
N LEU A 72 0.56 -8.21 -2.88
CA LEU A 72 1.97 -7.80 -2.99
C LEU A 72 2.85 -8.36 -1.86
N GLN A 73 2.27 -8.94 -0.82
CA GLN A 73 3.00 -9.48 0.34
C GLN A 73 4.18 -10.38 -0.06
N ARG A 74 3.98 -11.26 -1.05
CA ARG A 74 4.98 -12.21 -1.54
C ARG A 74 6.24 -11.56 -2.12
N PHE A 75 6.17 -10.30 -2.53
CA PHE A 75 7.31 -9.55 -3.04
C PHE A 75 8.10 -8.86 -1.94
N VAL A 76 7.53 -8.73 -0.73
CA VAL A 76 8.08 -7.91 0.37
C VAL A 76 8.56 -8.77 1.53
N VAL A 77 7.75 -9.73 1.99
CA VAL A 77 8.10 -10.58 3.13
C VAL A 77 9.32 -11.43 2.80
N GLY A 78 10.30 -11.43 3.71
CA GLY A 78 11.57 -12.12 3.57
C GLY A 78 12.70 -11.29 2.96
N ARG A 79 12.43 -10.09 2.45
CA ARG A 79 13.48 -9.15 2.05
C ARG A 79 14.12 -8.49 3.26
N ASP A 80 15.38 -8.13 3.13
CA ASP A 80 16.08 -7.29 4.10
C ASP A 80 15.83 -5.80 3.79
N LEU A 81 15.60 -5.00 4.83
CA LEU A 81 15.39 -3.55 4.68
C LEU A 81 16.64 -2.84 4.14
N GLN A 82 17.83 -3.32 4.48
CA GLN A 82 19.11 -2.74 4.04
C GLN A 82 19.28 -2.88 2.52
N ASP A 83 18.87 -4.00 1.92
CA ASP A 83 18.87 -4.19 0.47
C ASP A 83 18.01 -3.12 -0.24
N PHE A 84 16.88 -2.75 0.38
CA PHE A 84 16.01 -1.69 -0.13
C PHE A 84 16.62 -0.30 0.05
N ILE A 85 17.28 -0.03 1.18
CA ILE A 85 17.93 1.27 1.45
C ILE A 85 19.06 1.53 0.47
N GLU A 86 19.81 0.50 0.10
CA GLU A 86 20.93 0.60 -0.83
C GLU A 86 20.46 0.92 -2.26
N GLU A 87 19.37 0.30 -2.71
CA GLU A 87 18.86 0.44 -4.08
C GLU A 87 17.32 0.51 -4.13
N PRO A 88 16.70 1.58 -3.62
CA PRO A 88 15.23 1.66 -3.51
C PRO A 88 14.52 1.66 -4.87
N GLY A 89 15.20 2.16 -5.91
CA GLY A 89 14.71 2.17 -7.28
C GLY A 89 14.48 0.78 -7.86
N LEU A 90 15.34 -0.20 -7.52
CA LEU A 90 15.23 -1.57 -8.05
C LEU A 90 13.95 -2.27 -7.58
N PHE A 91 13.55 -2.04 -6.32
CA PHE A 91 12.31 -2.62 -5.82
C PHE A 91 11.07 -2.02 -6.51
N SER A 92 11.04 -0.69 -6.67
CA SER A 92 9.96 -0.01 -7.39
C SER A 92 9.86 -0.48 -8.84
N GLN A 93 10.99 -0.54 -9.54
CA GLN A 93 11.06 -1.02 -10.92
C GLN A 93 10.59 -2.48 -11.04
N ALA A 94 11.00 -3.36 -10.13
CA ALA A 94 10.60 -4.77 -10.17
C ALA A 94 9.08 -4.97 -10.04
N LEU A 95 8.39 -4.12 -9.26
CA LEU A 95 6.93 -4.14 -9.18
C LEU A 95 6.26 -3.53 -10.42
N ALA A 96 6.76 -2.37 -10.88
CA ALA A 96 6.21 -1.66 -12.04
C ALA A 96 6.35 -2.47 -13.35
N GLU A 97 7.49 -3.14 -13.54
CA GLU A 97 7.81 -3.92 -14.73
C GLU A 97 7.36 -5.39 -14.64
N HIS A 98 6.66 -5.77 -13.57
CA HIS A 98 6.21 -7.15 -13.41
C HIS A 98 5.23 -7.54 -14.53
N HIS A 99 5.66 -8.45 -15.41
CA HIS A 99 4.97 -8.81 -16.66
C HIS A 99 3.45 -9.07 -16.52
N GLN A 100 3.00 -9.71 -15.43
CA GLN A 100 1.57 -9.95 -15.18
C GLN A 100 0.86 -8.79 -14.48
N LEU A 101 1.53 -8.08 -13.56
CA LEU A 101 0.85 -7.05 -12.75
C LEU A 101 0.61 -5.78 -13.56
N ARG A 102 1.49 -5.49 -14.53
CA ARG A 102 1.33 -4.39 -15.48
C ARG A 102 0.04 -4.48 -16.29
N TRP A 103 -0.54 -5.68 -16.45
CA TRP A 103 -1.80 -5.88 -17.15
C TRP A 103 -3.03 -5.37 -16.36
N LEU A 104 -2.92 -5.23 -15.03
CA LEU A 104 -4.03 -4.80 -14.16
C LEU A 104 -4.24 -3.29 -14.17
N ALA A 105 -3.22 -2.52 -14.53
CA ALA A 105 -3.38 -1.11 -14.83
C ALA A 105 -4.06 -0.95 -16.19
N LEU A 106 -4.70 0.21 -16.43
CA LEU A 106 -4.89 0.66 -17.82
C LEU A 106 -3.51 0.57 -18.48
N GLY A 107 -3.40 -0.15 -19.60
CA GLY A 107 -2.16 -0.46 -20.30
C GLY A 107 -1.46 0.77 -20.91
N THR A 108 -1.32 1.85 -20.15
CA THR A 108 -0.66 3.11 -20.48
C THR A 108 0.81 3.04 -20.10
N TYR A 109 1.49 2.06 -20.67
CA TYR A 109 2.88 2.20 -21.08
C TYR A 109 2.96 1.57 -22.47
N ARG A 110 2.61 2.38 -23.46
CA ARG A 110 3.15 2.31 -24.82
C ARG A 110 3.84 3.63 -25.07
#